data_AF-A0A2N7DFG4-F1
#
_entry.id   AF-A0A2N7DFG4-F1
#
_cell.length_a   1.000
_cell.length_b   1.000
_cell.length_c   1.000
_cell.angle_alpha   90.00
_cell.angle_beta   90.00
_cell.angle_gamma   90.00
#
_symmetry.space_group_name_H-M   'P 1'
#
loop_
_entity.id
_entity.type
_entity.pdbx_description
1 polymer ?
#
loop_
_entity_poly.entity_id
_entity_poly.type
_entity_poly.pdbx_seq_one_letter_code
_entity_poly.pdbx_strand_id
1 'polypeptide(L)'
;MDGKHSCQFLISKNSIAIYKEESTWTLSLYKEATEEDLESNHYLEMVGELIEKIKVPIIHCPYCGEKLEGELEIDRPLYQYIDYSKW
;
A
#
# COMPACT_ATOMS: atom_id res chain seq x y z
N MET A 1 12.47 -1.45 -8.37
CA MET A 1 12.04 -1.22 -6.97
C MET A 1 13.25 -0.65 -6.26
N ASP A 2 13.29 0.68 -6.13
CA ASP A 2 14.53 1.42 -5.87
C ASP A 2 14.71 1.82 -4.40
N GLY A 3 13.90 1.26 -3.50
CA GLY A 3 14.07 1.39 -2.06
C GLY A 3 12.90 0.83 -1.27
N LYS A 4 13.16 0.21 -0.11
CA LYS A 4 12.15 -0.20 0.87
C LYS A 4 12.50 0.43 2.21
N HIS A 5 11.54 1.10 2.84
CA HIS A 5 11.71 1.65 4.18
C HIS A 5 11.16 0.64 5.19
N SER A 6 12.03 0.18 6.09
CA SER A 6 11.66 -0.77 7.15
C SER A 6 11.49 0.00 8.46
N CYS A 7 10.26 0.32 8.82
CA CYS A 7 9.95 1.04 10.05
C CYS A 7 9.66 0.07 11.21
N GLN A 8 10.27 0.30 12.37
CA GLN A 8 10.02 -0.49 13.59
C GLN A 8 8.65 -0.20 14.24
N PHE A 9 8.07 0.97 13.97
CA PHE A 9 6.78 1.40 14.54
C PHE A 9 5.59 1.07 13.62
N LEU A 10 5.82 0.34 12.53
CA LEU A 10 4.77 -0.06 11.60
C LEU A 10 3.97 -1.22 12.19
N ILE A 11 2.68 -0.98 12.43
CA ILE A 11 1.81 -1.81 13.28
C ILE A 11 1.34 -3.08 12.55
N SER A 12 1.14 -3.05 11.23
CA SER A 12 0.75 -4.22 10.42
C SER A 12 1.62 -4.34 9.18
N LYS A 13 2.65 -5.20 9.24
CA LYS A 13 3.61 -5.41 8.14
C LYS A 13 3.03 -6.14 6.92
N ASN A 14 1.90 -6.82 7.10
CA ASN A 14 1.24 -7.55 6.01
C ASN A 14 0.30 -6.60 5.24
N SER A 15 -0.38 -5.70 5.94
CA SER A 15 -1.34 -4.78 5.32
C SER A 15 -0.72 -3.44 4.91
N ILE A 16 0.54 -3.15 5.29
CA ILE A 16 1.16 -1.84 5.06
C ILE A 16 2.62 -2.00 4.62
N ALA A 17 2.99 -1.29 3.54
CA ALA A 17 4.38 -1.21 3.08
C ALA A 17 4.75 0.22 2.68
N ILE A 18 6.01 0.59 2.89
CA ILE A 18 6.59 1.85 2.38
C ILE A 18 7.73 1.51 1.44
N TYR A 19 7.61 1.94 0.19
CA TYR A 19 8.59 1.69 -0.86
C TYR A 19 8.79 2.92 -1.72
N LYS A 20 9.93 2.97 -2.42
CA LYS A 20 10.26 3.97 -3.40
C LYS A 20 9.94 3.43 -4.80
N GLU A 21 9.00 4.09 -5.47
CA GLU A 21 8.70 3.91 -6.89
C GLU A 21 9.33 5.09 -7.63
N GLU A 22 10.36 4.82 -8.44
CA GLU A 22 11.17 5.82 -9.13
C GLU A 22 11.77 6.85 -8.15
N SER A 23 11.30 8.10 -8.16
CA SER A 23 11.78 9.17 -7.29
C SER A 23 10.88 9.40 -6.07
N THR A 24 9.69 8.80 -6.02
CA THR A 24 8.66 9.08 -5.02
C THR A 24 8.49 7.93 -4.04
N TRP A 25 8.54 8.25 -2.74
CA TRP A 25 8.18 7.31 -1.70
C TRP A 25 6.67 7.18 -1.59
N THR A 26 6.19 5.95 -1.44
CA THR A 26 4.77 5.62 -1.41
C THR A 26 4.47 4.77 -0.20
N LEU A 27 3.48 5.18 0.60
CA LEU A 27 2.79 4.34 1.56
C LEU A 27 1.73 3.52 0.82
N SER A 28 1.77 2.21 0.95
CA SER A 28 0.73 1.32 0.46
C SER A 28 -0.02 0.65 1.59
N LEU A 29 -1.34 0.68 1.49
CA LEU A 29 -2.27 -0.04 2.33
C LEU A 29 -2.90 -1.15 1.48
N TYR A 30 -3.00 -2.35 2.03
CA TYR A 30 -3.54 -3.53 1.37
C TYR A 30 -4.72 -4.07 2.18
N LYS A 31 -5.81 -4.42 1.48
CA LYS A 31 -6.88 -5.27 2.01
C LYS A 31 -6.74 -6.64 1.38
N GLU A 32 -6.57 -7.66 2.22
CA GLU A 32 -6.57 -9.07 1.80
C GLU A 32 -7.93 -9.70 2.08
N ALA A 33 -8.29 -10.71 1.28
CA ALA A 33 -9.55 -11.40 1.36
C ALA A 33 -9.65 -12.25 2.63
N THR A 34 -10.79 -12.16 3.30
CA THR A 34 -11.19 -13.01 4.42
C THR A 34 -12.15 -14.11 3.95
N GLU A 35 -12.45 -15.07 4.81
CA GLU A 35 -13.47 -16.10 4.53
C GLU A 35 -14.84 -15.47 4.22
N GLU A 36 -15.22 -14.42 4.95
CA GLU A 36 -16.48 -13.68 4.73
C GLU A 36 -16.52 -12.97 3.35
N ASP A 37 -15.38 -12.44 2.89
CA ASP A 37 -15.29 -11.85 1.55
C ASP A 37 -15.50 -12.92 0.45
N LEU A 38 -14.98 -14.15 0.63
CA LEU A 38 -15.17 -15.26 -0.32
C LEU A 38 -16.62 -15.74 -0.38
N GLU A 39 -17.31 -15.79 0.76
CA GLU A 39 -18.73 -16.16 0.81
C GLU A 39 -19.63 -15.13 0.11
N SER A 40 -19.23 -13.86 0.12
CA SER A 40 -20.00 -12.74 -0.43
C SER A 40 -19.58 -12.32 -1.84
N ASN A 41 -18.39 -12.71 -2.32
CA ASN A 41 -17.85 -12.34 -3.61
C ASN A 41 -17.29 -13.55 -4.39
N HIS A 42 -18.03 -13.99 -5.41
CA HIS A 42 -17.67 -15.13 -6.25
C HIS A 42 -16.45 -14.92 -7.16
N TYR A 43 -15.90 -13.71 -7.25
CA TYR A 43 -14.65 -13.45 -7.98
C TYR A 43 -13.40 -13.77 -7.16
N LEU A 44 -13.52 -13.92 -5.84
CA LEU A 44 -12.39 -14.24 -4.96
C LEU A 44 -12.21 -15.75 -4.84
N GLU A 45 -10.99 -16.23 -5.00
CA GLU A 45 -10.70 -17.66 -5.00
C GLU A 45 -10.08 -18.12 -3.67
N MET A 46 -9.39 -17.22 -2.95
CA MET A 46 -8.57 -17.60 -1.79
C MET A 46 -8.51 -16.53 -0.71
N VAL A 47 -8.53 -16.97 0.56
CA VAL A 47 -8.17 -16.12 1.71
C VAL A 47 -6.72 -15.63 1.56
N GLY A 48 -6.50 -14.33 1.76
CA GLY A 48 -5.21 -13.69 1.53
C GLY A 48 -5.05 -13.08 0.13
N GLU A 49 -6.00 -13.28 -0.78
CA GLU A 49 -6.01 -12.62 -2.08
C GLU A 49 -6.12 -11.10 -1.91
N LEU A 50 -5.37 -10.33 -2.70
CA LEU A 50 -5.41 -8.87 -2.62
C LEU A 50 -6.74 -8.35 -3.18
N ILE A 51 -7.56 -7.73 -2.34
CA ILE A 51 -8.83 -7.11 -2.75
C ILE A 51 -8.63 -5.64 -3.11
N GLU A 52 -7.87 -4.90 -2.32
CA GLU A 52 -7.73 -3.45 -2.51
C GLU A 52 -6.32 -3.00 -2.20
N LYS A 53 -5.88 -1.97 -2.94
CA LYS A 53 -4.62 -1.28 -2.67
C LYS A 53 -4.82 0.23 -2.70
N ILE A 54 -4.42 0.91 -1.64
CA ILE A 54 -4.31 2.37 -1.61
C ILE A 54 -2.83 2.73 -1.64
N LYS A 55 -2.43 3.61 -2.55
CA LYS A 55 -1.09 4.20 -2.62
C LYS A 55 -1.17 5.68 -2.27
N VAL A 56 -0.32 6.15 -1.35
CA VAL A 56 -0.20 7.56 -0.96
C VAL A 56 1.26 8.00 -1.07
N PRO A 57 1.59 8.97 -1.94
CA PRO A 57 2.92 9.59 -1.97
C PRO A 57 3.26 10.25 -0.62
N ILE A 58 4.46 10.02 -0.12
CA ILE A 58 4.93 10.56 1.17
C ILE A 58 6.37 11.06 1.06
N ILE A 59 6.74 11.99 1.94
CA ILE A 59 8.13 12.48 2.12
C ILE A 59 8.68 12.18 3.52
N HIS A 60 7.80 11.76 4.43
CA HIS A 60 8.15 11.31 5.77
C HIS A 60 7.41 10.02 6.06
N CYS A 61 8.07 9.09 6.75
CA CYS A 61 7.41 7.90 7.26
C CYS A 61 6.39 8.32 8.35
N PRO A 62 5.10 8.01 8.20
CA PRO A 62 4.08 8.41 9.17
C PRO A 62 4.20 7.69 10.52
N TYR A 63 5.05 6.66 10.61
CA TYR A 63 5.23 5.85 11.82
C TYR A 63 6.44 6.25 12.66
N CYS A 64 7.61 6.48 12.05
CA CYS A 64 8.82 6.91 12.78
C CYS A 64 9.15 8.40 12.61
N GLY A 65 8.49 9.10 11.68
CA GLY A 65 8.82 10.50 11.34
C GLY A 65 10.09 10.67 10.52
N GLU A 66 10.78 9.58 10.14
CA GLU A 66 11.99 9.65 9.31
C GLU A 66 11.69 10.31 7.97
N LYS A 67 12.51 11.30 7.61
CA LYS A 67 12.47 11.92 6.28
C LYS A 67 13.00 10.94 5.24
N LEU A 68 12.21 10.71 4.21
CA LEU A 68 12.52 9.77 3.13
C LEU A 68 13.06 10.55 1.94
N GLU A 69 14.34 10.35 1.58
CA GLU A 69 14.98 11.10 0.50
C GLU A 69 14.39 10.71 -0.88
N GLY A 70 13.71 11.68 -1.50
CA GLY A 70 12.96 11.55 -2.74
C GLY A 70 12.16 12.82 -3.04
N GLU A 71 11.43 12.81 -4.14
CA GLU A 71 10.66 13.95 -4.62
C GLU A 71 9.19 13.57 -4.76
N LEU A 72 8.28 14.51 -4.41
CA LEU A 72 6.87 14.38 -4.77
C LEU A 72 6.72 14.86 -6.21
N GLU A 73 6.29 13.96 -7.09
CA GLU A 73 5.89 14.35 -8.43
C GLU A 73 4.57 15.11 -8.38
N ILE A 74 4.62 16.40 -8.74
CA ILE A 74 3.49 17.34 -8.63
C ILE A 74 2.32 16.95 -9.56
N ASP A 75 2.63 16.22 -10.63
CA ASP A 75 1.67 15.73 -11.62
C ASP A 75 1.03 14.38 -11.25
N ARG A 76 1.37 13.79 -10.09
CA ARG A 76 0.74 12.56 -9.61
C ARG A 76 -0.47 12.84 -8.74
N PRO A 77 -1.48 11.94 -8.76
CA PRO A 77 -2.61 12.05 -7.86
C PRO A 77 -2.17 11.93 -6.40
N LEU A 78 -2.85 12.66 -5.51
CA LEU A 78 -2.59 12.67 -4.06
C LEU A 78 -2.69 11.27 -3.43
N TYR A 79 -3.47 10.39 -4.04
CA TYR A 79 -3.49 8.97 -3.74
C TYR A 79 -4.03 8.21 -4.96
N GLN A 80 -3.77 6.91 -5.00
CA GLN A 80 -4.40 5.99 -5.96
C GLN A 80 -5.11 4.90 -5.19
N TYR A 81 -6.37 4.66 -5.50
CA TYR A 81 -7.11 3.49 -5.03
C TYR A 81 -7.25 2.51 -6.19
N ILE A 82 -6.90 1.26 -5.95
CA ILE A 82 -6.94 0.18 -6.93
C ILE A 82 -7.82 -0.93 -6.34
N ASP A 83 -8.89 -1.25 -7.05
CA ASP A 83 -9.83 -2.33 -6.74
C ASP A 83 -9.44 -3.58 -7.54
N TYR A 84 -9.11 -4.65 -6.81
CA TYR A 84 -8.79 -5.96 -7.34
C TYR A 84 -9.94 -6.97 -7.17
N SER A 85 -11.06 -6.58 -6.55
CA SER A 85 -12.15 -7.49 -6.15
C SER A 85 -12.95 -8.14 -7.29
N LYS A 86 -12.65 -7.80 -8.56
CA LYS A 86 -13.41 -8.20 -9.75
C LYS A 86 -12.51 -8.52 -10.96
N TRP A 87 -11.24 -8.83 -10.73
CA TRP A 87 -10.29 -9.08 -11.80
C TRP A 87 -10.62 -10.31 -12.64
#